data_AF-A0AA86QAU3-F1
#
_entry.id   AF-A0AA86QAU3-F1
#
_cell.length_a   1.000
_cell.length_b   1.000
_cell.length_c   1.000
_cell.angle_alpha   90.00
_cell.angle_beta   90.00
_cell.angle_gamma   90.00
#
_symmetry.space_group_name_H-M   'P 1'
#
loop_
_entity.id
_entity.type
_entity.pdbx_description
1 polymer ?
#
loop_
_entity_poly.entity_id
_entity_poly.type
_entity_poly.pdbx_seq_one_letter_code
_entity_poly.pdbx_strand_id
1 'polypeptide(L)'
;MLNSQQLLQEYNQRMILQFQDKINDGVLEIKDNQEITNLDFIKNLHVIKLTLVECYSIEHYIANNMITELHIDKCGFQNVLGLQLNNLEILSLKYNYMELNTQQTRNMLIQMQNNSQFSKLKQLDLSELSVINWAYTDMQLQGKIESLSFHKSLTNLVKLTLIGNRITDIDVLSTLINLEELDISRNKGININPIKYLTKLTKLSLERCELMNIQDISNLTRLIYLNLNENSGIDISPLNHLTQLVHLDLFFCGLIDISPLQNLIKLDYLQLNLNSVNVKSLSSLINLVNLNISTNNVDDIIPLQYLDHLIILDISGNIIKDFSILQKFINLEELDMSQNSNADITPLQYLVKLRKLKLQKCGLFDISALRPLINMQKLIINNNIIYDISPLSSLYNLIELHLKDNQITNFSSLEQHSNFNQFQIEDEMTCQYKPDIEEYNIYDKIQRIDLSTILLQNMSKQRKQINTRVNQMTKLICLQNLYSNCLKFSSNIISVFKQLDIGESCQ
;
A
#
# COMPACT_ATOMS: atom_id res chain seq x y z
N MET A 1 31.85 -35.89 36.38
CA MET A 1 31.33 -35.42 35.09
C MET A 1 31.30 -33.91 35.17
N LEU A 2 32.20 -33.22 34.46
CA LEU A 2 32.10 -31.77 34.31
C LEU A 2 30.74 -31.48 33.66
N ASN A 3 29.99 -30.53 34.21
CA ASN A 3 28.77 -30.02 33.57
C ASN A 3 29.16 -29.50 32.17
N SER A 4 28.31 -29.70 31.16
CA SER A 4 28.53 -29.26 29.78
C SER A 4 28.95 -27.79 29.67
N GLN A 5 28.48 -26.93 30.58
CA GLN A 5 28.91 -25.52 30.68
C GLN A 5 30.39 -25.34 31.03
N GLN A 6 30.95 -26.23 31.86
CA GLN A 6 32.32 -26.13 32.35
C GLN A 6 33.32 -26.58 31.29
N LEU A 7 32.98 -27.64 30.54
CA LEU A 7 33.74 -28.08 29.36
C LEU A 7 33.77 -27.00 28.27
N LEU A 8 32.65 -26.30 28.06
CA LEU A 8 32.56 -25.21 27.10
C LEU A 8 33.43 -24.01 27.51
N GLN A 9 33.50 -23.69 28.81
CA GLN A 9 34.37 -22.63 29.32
C GLN A 9 35.86 -22.93 29.13
N GLU A 10 36.29 -24.16 29.43
CA GLU A 10 37.69 -24.57 29.23
C GLU A 10 38.07 -24.58 27.74
N TYR A 11 37.18 -25.07 26.87
CA TYR A 11 37.38 -25.01 25.42
C TYR A 11 37.56 -23.57 24.93
N ASN A 12 36.67 -22.66 25.34
CA ASN A 12 36.76 -21.25 24.98
C ASN A 12 38.06 -20.60 25.46
N GLN A 13 38.53 -20.91 26.66
CA GLN A 13 39.81 -20.39 27.17
C GLN A 13 41.01 -20.84 26.33
N ARG A 14 41.06 -22.11 25.91
CA ARG A 14 42.14 -22.62 25.04
C ARG A 14 42.13 -21.92 23.68
N MET A 15 40.95 -21.75 23.09
CA MET A 15 40.79 -21.06 21.81
C MET A 15 41.20 -19.58 21.90
N ILE A 16 40.84 -18.88 22.98
CA ILE A 16 41.29 -17.49 23.21
C ILE A 16 42.81 -17.42 23.14
N LEU A 17 43.53 -18.24 23.91
CA LEU A 17 44.99 -18.24 23.93
C LEU A 17 45.61 -18.57 22.57
N GLN A 18 44.99 -19.47 21.80
CA GLN A 18 45.48 -19.88 20.49
C GLN A 18 45.35 -18.78 19.42
N PHE A 19 44.32 -17.94 19.51
CA PHE A 19 43.99 -16.95 18.48
C PHE A 19 44.32 -15.51 18.88
N GLN A 20 44.56 -15.23 20.16
CA GLN A 20 44.91 -13.89 20.63
C GLN A 20 46.19 -13.35 19.97
N ASP A 21 47.19 -14.19 19.74
CA ASP A 21 48.44 -13.82 19.05
C ASP A 21 48.28 -13.67 17.53
N LYS A 22 47.14 -14.08 16.96
CA LYS A 22 46.83 -14.00 15.53
C LYS A 22 46.00 -12.77 15.16
N ILE A 23 45.55 -11.99 16.15
CA ILE A 23 44.81 -10.75 15.92
C ILE A 23 45.82 -9.64 15.61
N ASN A 24 45.80 -9.11 14.39
CA ASN A 24 46.64 -7.99 13.99
C ASN A 24 45.77 -6.77 13.71
N ASP A 25 45.96 -5.67 14.46
CA ASP A 25 45.15 -4.45 14.37
C ASP A 25 43.62 -4.70 14.38
N GLY A 26 43.17 -5.67 15.17
CA GLY A 26 41.75 -6.05 15.25
C GLY A 26 41.27 -6.93 14.09
N VAL A 27 42.15 -7.37 13.19
CA VAL A 27 41.85 -8.32 12.12
C VAL A 27 42.18 -9.74 12.57
N LEU A 28 41.20 -10.64 12.47
CA LEU A 28 41.37 -12.07 12.71
C LEU A 28 41.07 -12.85 11.42
N GLU A 29 42.03 -13.65 10.96
CA GLU A 29 41.87 -14.53 9.80
C GLU A 29 41.97 -16.00 10.24
N ILE A 30 40.93 -16.79 9.91
CA ILE A 30 40.83 -18.22 10.20
C ILE A 30 40.82 -18.95 8.86
N LYS A 31 41.80 -19.83 8.62
CA LYS A 31 41.96 -20.63 7.40
C LYS A 31 41.93 -22.12 7.69
N ASP A 32 41.50 -22.92 6.71
CA ASP A 32 41.64 -24.37 6.60
C ASP A 32 41.16 -25.15 7.84
N ASN A 33 40.09 -24.68 8.49
CA ASN A 33 39.67 -25.20 9.79
C ASN A 33 38.47 -26.13 9.66
N GLN A 34 38.71 -27.43 9.82
CA GLN A 34 37.66 -28.46 9.85
C GLN A 34 37.05 -28.67 11.26
N GLU A 35 37.69 -28.14 12.32
CA GLU A 35 37.32 -28.47 13.71
C GLU A 35 36.64 -27.32 14.50
N ILE A 36 36.63 -26.08 13.99
CA ILE A 36 36.02 -24.96 14.72
C ILE A 36 34.50 -25.00 14.55
N THR A 37 33.84 -25.73 15.44
CA THR A 37 32.37 -25.83 15.51
C THR A 37 31.70 -24.69 16.27
N ASN A 38 32.46 -23.98 17.12
CA ASN A 38 31.97 -22.89 17.95
C ASN A 38 32.93 -21.68 17.95
N LEU A 39 32.40 -20.50 17.63
CA LEU A 39 33.13 -19.23 17.55
C LEU A 39 32.84 -18.28 18.75
N ASP A 40 32.15 -18.74 19.80
CA ASP A 40 31.80 -17.95 20.99
C ASP A 40 33.01 -17.36 21.72
N PHE A 41 34.19 -17.98 21.58
CA PHE A 41 35.44 -17.48 22.15
C PHE A 41 35.80 -16.07 21.64
N ILE A 42 35.34 -15.70 20.43
CA ILE A 42 35.59 -14.38 19.83
C ILE A 42 34.87 -13.26 20.59
N LYS A 43 33.78 -13.54 21.33
CA LYS A 43 33.08 -12.53 22.15
C LYS A 43 34.00 -11.81 23.14
N ASN A 44 35.08 -12.48 23.55
CA ASN A 44 36.02 -11.98 24.54
C ASN A 44 37.28 -11.38 23.91
N LEU A 45 37.34 -11.30 22.58
CA LEU A 45 38.47 -10.79 21.81
C LEU A 45 38.10 -9.45 21.13
N HIS A 46 39.06 -8.55 20.98
CA HIS A 46 38.85 -7.31 20.23
C HIS A 46 39.06 -7.54 18.74
N VAL A 47 38.01 -8.03 18.06
CA VAL A 47 38.01 -8.28 16.62
C VAL A 47 37.07 -7.28 15.94
N ILE A 48 37.61 -6.49 15.02
CA ILE A 48 36.90 -5.52 14.18
C ILE A 48 36.61 -6.14 12.80
N LYS A 49 37.55 -6.95 12.27
CA LYS A 49 37.40 -7.65 10.98
C LYS A 49 37.65 -9.14 11.17
N LEU A 50 36.70 -9.98 10.72
CA LEU A 50 36.82 -11.44 10.73
C LEU A 50 36.84 -11.96 9.29
N THR A 51 37.85 -12.76 8.96
CA THR A 51 37.94 -13.47 7.66
C THR A 51 37.95 -14.97 7.91
N LEU A 52 36.95 -15.67 7.37
CA LEU A 52 36.83 -17.13 7.43
C LEU A 52 37.14 -17.69 6.04
N VAL A 53 38.09 -18.60 5.93
CA VAL A 53 38.50 -19.23 4.68
C VAL A 53 38.44 -20.76 4.84
N GLU A 54 37.74 -21.46 3.95
CA GLU A 54 37.65 -22.93 3.93
C GLU A 54 37.18 -23.54 5.28
N CYS A 55 36.15 -22.95 5.92
CA CYS A 55 35.56 -23.45 7.17
C CYS A 55 34.29 -24.30 6.90
N TYR A 56 34.31 -25.56 7.34
CA TYR A 56 33.33 -26.56 6.91
C TYR A 56 32.17 -26.83 7.89
N SER A 57 32.28 -26.48 9.18
CA SER A 57 31.26 -26.77 10.20
C SER A 57 31.23 -25.68 11.29
N ILE A 58 30.38 -24.65 11.16
CA ILE A 58 30.14 -23.68 12.24
C ILE A 58 28.69 -23.85 12.68
N GLU A 59 28.50 -24.47 13.84
CA GLU A 59 27.18 -24.82 14.37
C GLU A 59 26.64 -23.77 15.34
N HIS A 60 27.53 -22.98 15.95
CA HIS A 60 27.14 -21.96 16.92
C HIS A 60 28.07 -20.74 16.89
N TYR A 61 27.46 -19.56 16.75
CA TYR A 61 28.15 -18.29 16.92
C TYR A 61 27.19 -17.23 17.42
N ILE A 62 27.54 -16.57 18.52
CA ILE A 62 26.82 -15.40 19.01
C ILE A 62 27.85 -14.28 19.07
N ALA A 63 27.72 -13.25 18.24
CA ALA A 63 28.62 -12.10 18.35
C ALA A 63 28.09 -11.13 19.42
N ASN A 64 28.73 -11.09 20.59
CA ASN A 64 28.59 -9.97 21.53
C ASN A 64 29.79 -9.04 21.35
N ASN A 65 29.62 -8.13 20.38
CA ASN A 65 30.27 -6.82 20.23
C ASN A 65 31.57 -6.73 19.39
N MET A 66 31.58 -5.71 18.53
CA MET A 66 32.70 -5.03 17.85
C MET A 66 33.12 -5.46 16.44
N ILE A 67 32.64 -6.57 15.87
CA ILE A 67 33.01 -6.91 14.48
C ILE A 67 32.17 -6.11 13.49
N THR A 68 32.84 -5.32 12.66
CA THR A 68 32.25 -4.46 11.61
C THR A 68 32.56 -4.93 10.20
N GLU A 69 33.36 -5.99 10.01
CA GLU A 69 33.64 -6.59 8.70
C GLU A 69 33.72 -8.11 8.81
N LEU A 70 32.99 -8.85 7.96
CA LEU A 70 32.99 -10.32 7.93
C LEU A 70 33.17 -10.84 6.50
N HIS A 71 34.33 -11.40 6.20
CA HIS A 71 34.65 -12.03 4.91
C HIS A 71 34.54 -13.56 5.03
N ILE A 72 33.84 -14.24 4.11
CA ILE A 72 33.61 -15.70 4.16
C ILE A 72 33.99 -16.36 2.83
N ASP A 73 35.23 -16.77 2.67
CA ASP A 73 35.74 -17.41 1.46
C ASP A 73 35.68 -18.95 1.56
N LYS A 74 35.10 -19.65 0.59
CA LYS A 74 35.06 -21.14 0.52
C LYS A 74 34.50 -21.89 1.76
N CYS A 75 33.64 -21.26 2.57
CA CYS A 75 32.97 -21.92 3.69
C CYS A 75 31.60 -22.52 3.32
N GLY A 76 31.19 -23.60 3.99
CA GLY A 76 29.89 -24.25 3.76
C GLY A 76 28.69 -23.37 4.11
N PHE A 77 27.67 -23.30 3.23
CA PHE A 77 26.54 -22.36 3.38
C PHE A 77 25.72 -22.52 4.68
N GLN A 78 25.51 -23.74 5.16
CA GLN A 78 24.77 -24.01 6.40
C GLN A 78 25.41 -23.30 7.62
N ASN A 79 26.72 -23.04 7.54
CA ASN A 79 27.50 -22.40 8.60
C ASN A 79 27.26 -20.89 8.69
N VAL A 80 26.82 -20.25 7.60
CA VAL A 80 26.55 -18.80 7.55
C VAL A 80 25.18 -18.46 8.15
N LEU A 81 24.20 -19.35 7.98
CA LEU A 81 22.84 -19.19 8.52
C LEU A 81 22.75 -19.45 10.02
N GLY A 82 23.64 -20.29 10.57
CA GLY A 82 23.72 -20.58 12.01
C GLY A 82 24.34 -19.44 12.84
N LEU A 83 24.91 -18.43 12.20
CA LEU A 83 25.52 -17.31 12.88
C LEU A 83 24.44 -16.37 13.46
N GLN A 84 24.47 -16.11 14.76
CA GLN A 84 23.67 -15.05 15.38
C GLN A 84 24.45 -13.73 15.37
N LEU A 85 24.34 -12.99 14.25
CA LEU A 85 25.10 -11.78 13.95
C LEU A 85 24.40 -10.50 14.48
N ASN A 86 23.91 -10.53 15.73
CA ASN A 86 23.01 -9.50 16.27
C ASN A 86 23.60 -8.07 16.34
N ASN A 87 24.93 -7.92 16.24
CA ASN A 87 25.64 -6.63 16.30
C ASN A 87 26.67 -6.39 15.18
N LEU A 88 26.70 -7.22 14.12
CA LEU A 88 27.65 -6.98 13.03
C LEU A 88 27.12 -5.97 12.02
N GLU A 89 27.98 -5.04 11.63
CA GLU A 89 27.89 -4.47 10.29
C GLU A 89 28.60 -5.47 9.36
N ILE A 90 27.88 -6.21 8.53
CA ILE A 90 28.53 -7.02 7.50
C ILE A 90 28.72 -6.10 6.31
N LEU A 91 29.87 -5.44 6.20
CA LEU A 91 30.08 -4.45 5.13
C LEU A 91 30.32 -5.09 3.76
N SER A 92 30.83 -6.33 3.70
CA SER A 92 31.09 -7.04 2.45
C SER A 92 30.98 -8.54 2.65
N LEU A 93 30.23 -9.25 1.79
CA LEU A 93 30.22 -10.70 1.73
C LEU A 93 30.71 -11.14 0.35
N LYS A 94 31.87 -11.80 0.31
CA LYS A 94 32.38 -12.52 -0.86
C LYS A 94 32.09 -13.99 -0.66
N TYR A 95 31.37 -14.64 -1.57
CA TYR A 95 31.02 -16.07 -1.44
C TYR A 95 31.55 -16.87 -2.62
N ASN A 96 32.56 -17.70 -2.36
CA ASN A 96 33.21 -18.56 -3.36
C ASN A 96 32.96 -20.03 -3.00
N TYR A 97 31.88 -20.67 -3.50
CA TYR A 97 31.69 -22.11 -3.29
C TYR A 97 31.49 -22.84 -4.62
N MET A 98 32.31 -23.86 -4.86
CA MET A 98 32.37 -24.59 -6.13
C MET A 98 31.25 -25.63 -6.35
N GLU A 99 30.36 -25.86 -5.36
CA GLU A 99 29.41 -26.99 -5.41
C GLU A 99 27.94 -26.65 -5.09
N LEU A 100 27.54 -25.39 -4.95
CA LEU A 100 26.10 -25.10 -4.86
C LEU A 100 25.45 -25.20 -6.25
N ASN A 101 24.46 -26.08 -6.38
CA ASN A 101 23.61 -26.07 -7.56
C ASN A 101 22.68 -24.84 -7.54
N THR A 102 22.09 -24.51 -8.68
CA THR A 102 21.34 -23.26 -8.88
C THR A 102 20.17 -23.08 -7.91
N GLN A 103 19.50 -24.17 -7.51
CA GLN A 103 18.41 -24.12 -6.54
C GLN A 103 18.92 -23.85 -5.12
N GLN A 104 20.09 -24.38 -4.75
CA GLN A 104 20.72 -24.11 -3.46
C GLN A 104 21.21 -22.66 -3.38
N THR A 105 21.81 -22.12 -4.45
CA THR A 105 22.19 -20.69 -4.53
C THR A 105 20.97 -19.77 -4.42
N ARG A 106 19.86 -20.13 -5.07
CA ARG A 106 18.59 -19.38 -4.97
C ARG A 106 18.02 -19.40 -3.55
N ASN A 107 17.91 -20.59 -2.96
CA ASN A 107 17.41 -20.73 -1.59
C ASN A 107 18.29 -19.97 -0.61
N MET A 108 19.61 -19.97 -0.84
CA MET A 108 20.56 -19.17 -0.08
C MET A 108 20.26 -17.68 -0.17
N LEU A 109 20.14 -17.13 -1.39
CA LEU A 109 19.85 -15.70 -1.60
C LEU A 109 18.51 -15.31 -0.96
N ILE A 110 17.47 -16.14 -1.11
CA ILE A 110 16.16 -15.95 -0.48
C ILE A 110 16.24 -16.01 1.05
N GLN A 111 17.03 -16.93 1.61
CA GLN A 111 17.20 -17.05 3.06
C GLN A 111 18.00 -15.89 3.64
N MET A 112 19.02 -15.41 2.92
CA MET A 112 19.73 -14.18 3.28
C MET A 112 18.79 -12.96 3.26
N GLN A 113 17.91 -12.85 2.27
CA GLN A 113 16.92 -11.77 2.15
C GLN A 113 15.95 -11.71 3.33
N ASN A 114 15.51 -12.87 3.82
CA ASN A 114 14.52 -12.95 4.90
C ASN A 114 15.12 -12.85 6.31
N ASN A 115 16.45 -12.82 6.42
CA ASN A 115 17.13 -12.77 7.71
C ASN A 115 17.50 -11.31 8.05
N SER A 116 16.89 -10.80 9.13
CA SER A 116 17.07 -9.43 9.63
C SER A 116 18.53 -9.06 9.93
N GLN A 117 19.41 -10.04 10.12
CA GLN A 117 20.83 -9.84 10.37
C GLN A 117 21.61 -9.35 9.14
N PHE A 118 21.16 -9.67 7.92
CA PHE A 118 21.79 -9.19 6.68
C PHE A 118 21.22 -7.84 6.19
N SER A 119 20.32 -7.22 6.96
CA SER A 119 19.70 -5.92 6.63
C SER A 119 20.67 -4.72 6.62
N LYS A 120 21.96 -4.94 6.89
CA LYS A 120 23.05 -3.95 6.85
C LYS A 120 24.14 -4.30 5.82
N LEU A 121 23.94 -5.30 4.97
CA LEU A 121 24.92 -5.73 3.96
C LEU A 121 25.16 -4.61 2.93
N LYS A 122 26.39 -4.07 2.85
CA LYS A 122 26.73 -3.00 1.89
C LYS A 122 27.25 -3.52 0.55
N GLN A 123 28.00 -4.62 0.53
CA GLN A 123 28.54 -5.20 -0.70
C GLN A 123 28.25 -6.70 -0.78
N LEU A 124 27.77 -7.15 -1.95
CA LEU A 124 27.59 -8.56 -2.29
C LEU A 124 28.47 -8.89 -3.49
N ASP A 125 29.52 -9.69 -3.26
CA ASP A 125 30.45 -10.12 -4.31
C ASP A 125 30.17 -11.57 -4.71
N LEU A 126 29.64 -11.74 -5.93
CA LEU A 126 29.32 -13.03 -6.56
C LEU A 126 30.32 -13.38 -7.68
N SER A 127 31.49 -12.73 -7.70
CA SER A 127 32.45 -12.78 -8.81
C SER A 127 33.09 -14.15 -9.07
N GLU A 128 33.07 -15.12 -8.15
CA GLU A 128 33.64 -16.46 -8.42
C GLU A 128 32.60 -17.58 -8.59
N LEU A 129 31.32 -17.25 -8.73
CA LEU A 129 30.28 -18.22 -9.15
C LEU A 129 30.41 -18.53 -10.66
N SER A 130 31.57 -19.03 -11.06
CA SER A 130 31.98 -19.26 -12.45
C SER A 130 31.38 -20.54 -13.06
N VAL A 131 30.85 -21.47 -12.24
CA VAL A 131 30.48 -22.83 -12.67
C VAL A 131 28.97 -23.08 -12.71
N ILE A 132 28.15 -22.15 -12.22
CA ILE A 132 26.71 -22.38 -12.26
C ILE A 132 26.22 -21.99 -13.67
N ASN A 133 25.86 -23.00 -14.46
CA ASN A 133 25.01 -22.80 -15.62
C ASN A 133 23.68 -22.24 -15.10
N TRP A 134 23.53 -20.92 -15.08
CA TRP A 134 22.32 -20.24 -14.67
C TRP A 134 21.26 -20.50 -15.75
N ALA A 135 20.65 -21.69 -15.71
CA ALA A 135 19.44 -22.01 -16.47
C ALA A 135 18.20 -21.25 -15.93
N TYR A 136 18.41 -20.27 -15.05
CA TYR A 136 17.38 -19.41 -14.52
C TYR A 136 17.50 -18.04 -15.17
N THR A 137 16.41 -17.66 -15.82
CA THR A 137 16.24 -16.36 -16.44
C THR A 137 16.04 -15.24 -15.41
N ASP A 138 15.70 -15.55 -14.15
CA ASP A 138 15.15 -14.60 -13.18
C ASP A 138 15.99 -14.56 -11.88
N MET A 139 16.53 -13.39 -11.52
CA MET A 139 17.24 -13.16 -10.25
C MET A 139 16.62 -11.99 -9.47
N GLN A 140 16.42 -12.15 -8.15
CA GLN A 140 15.92 -11.09 -7.25
C GLN A 140 16.91 -10.86 -6.11
N LEU A 141 17.31 -9.62 -5.84
CA LEU A 141 18.17 -9.23 -4.70
C LEU A 141 17.54 -8.06 -3.92
N GLN A 142 17.54 -8.14 -2.58
CA GLN A 142 17.06 -7.10 -1.65
C GLN A 142 17.97 -7.10 -0.40
N GLY A 143 18.19 -5.95 0.25
CA GLY A 143 19.01 -5.88 1.49
C GLY A 143 19.92 -4.67 1.69
N LYS A 144 19.65 -3.50 1.08
CA LYS A 144 20.53 -2.29 1.13
C LYS A 144 21.90 -2.49 0.47
N ILE A 145 22.00 -3.39 -0.50
CA ILE A 145 23.21 -3.58 -1.30
C ILE A 145 23.57 -2.23 -1.96
N GLU A 146 24.81 -1.78 -1.79
CA GLU A 146 25.33 -0.51 -2.31
C GLU A 146 26.08 -0.70 -3.64
N SER A 147 26.69 -1.87 -3.86
CA SER A 147 27.37 -2.23 -5.11
C SER A 147 27.21 -3.71 -5.48
N LEU A 148 27.20 -3.96 -6.79
CA LEU A 148 27.11 -5.29 -7.38
C LEU A 148 28.40 -5.62 -8.14
N SER A 149 29.04 -6.74 -7.80
CA SER A 149 30.04 -7.37 -8.66
C SER A 149 29.53 -8.74 -9.11
N PHE A 150 29.34 -8.88 -10.42
CA PHE A 150 29.01 -10.15 -11.06
C PHE A 150 30.20 -10.68 -11.86
N HIS A 151 30.33 -12.01 -11.93
CA HIS A 151 31.22 -12.63 -12.89
C HIS A 151 30.71 -12.38 -14.32
N LYS A 152 31.62 -12.16 -15.29
CA LYS A 152 31.27 -11.91 -16.71
C LYS A 152 30.46 -13.03 -17.38
N SER A 153 30.27 -14.17 -16.72
CA SER A 153 29.57 -15.35 -17.27
C SER A 153 28.05 -15.29 -17.20
N LEU A 154 27.43 -14.30 -16.54
CA LEU A 154 25.95 -14.20 -16.40
C LEU A 154 25.20 -13.80 -17.69
N THR A 155 25.83 -13.98 -18.84
CA THR A 155 25.36 -13.55 -20.16
C THR A 155 24.02 -14.16 -20.58
N ASN A 156 23.52 -15.21 -19.92
CA ASN A 156 22.22 -15.83 -20.24
C ASN A 156 21.03 -15.26 -19.45
N LEU A 157 21.26 -14.27 -18.58
CA LEU A 157 20.18 -13.68 -17.78
C LEU A 157 19.21 -12.88 -18.67
N VAL A 158 17.91 -13.13 -18.50
CA VAL A 158 16.83 -12.47 -19.26
C VAL A 158 16.05 -11.49 -18.38
N LYS A 159 15.97 -11.76 -17.08
CA LYS A 159 15.24 -10.97 -16.09
C LYS A 159 16.07 -10.74 -14.84
N LEU A 160 16.10 -9.48 -14.40
CA LEU A 160 16.79 -9.08 -13.18
C LEU A 160 15.96 -8.12 -12.36
N THR A 161 15.86 -8.37 -11.06
CA THR A 161 15.15 -7.54 -10.09
C THR A 161 16.08 -7.21 -8.92
N LEU A 162 16.26 -5.92 -8.64
CA LEU A 162 17.15 -5.37 -7.63
C LEU A 162 16.40 -4.33 -6.76
N ILE A 163 15.09 -4.51 -6.56
CA ILE A 163 14.21 -3.55 -5.90
C ILE A 163 14.64 -3.28 -4.45
N GLY A 164 14.60 -2.02 -4.03
CA GLY A 164 14.68 -1.66 -2.60
C GLY A 164 16.06 -1.88 -2.00
N ASN A 165 17.11 -1.68 -2.81
CA ASN A 165 18.49 -1.66 -2.36
C ASN A 165 19.00 -0.22 -2.22
N ARG A 166 20.32 -0.04 -2.13
CA ARG A 166 21.01 1.25 -2.12
C ARG A 166 22.01 1.31 -3.27
N ILE A 167 21.73 0.60 -4.35
CA ILE A 167 22.67 0.41 -5.44
C ILE A 167 22.87 1.75 -6.12
N THR A 168 24.12 2.21 -6.16
CA THR A 168 24.50 3.43 -6.88
C THR A 168 25.25 3.11 -8.17
N ASP A 169 26.00 1.99 -8.17
CA ASP A 169 26.79 1.50 -9.28
C ASP A 169 26.21 0.20 -9.86
N ILE A 170 25.89 0.25 -11.15
CA ILE A 170 25.40 -0.87 -11.96
C ILE A 170 26.22 -1.06 -13.23
N ASP A 171 27.48 -0.64 -13.28
CA ASP A 171 28.33 -0.73 -14.48
C ASP A 171 28.41 -2.16 -15.02
N VAL A 172 28.38 -3.15 -14.13
CA VAL A 172 28.37 -4.57 -14.49
C VAL A 172 27.16 -4.98 -15.34
N LEU A 173 26.02 -4.29 -15.23
CA LEU A 173 24.83 -4.57 -16.04
C LEU A 173 25.08 -4.32 -17.53
N SER A 174 26.06 -3.49 -17.90
CA SER A 174 26.43 -3.27 -19.30
C SER A 174 26.81 -4.56 -20.05
N THR A 175 27.20 -5.61 -19.32
CA THR A 175 27.56 -6.92 -19.87
C THR A 175 26.38 -7.87 -20.07
N LEU A 176 25.23 -7.59 -19.45
CA LEU A 176 24.03 -8.45 -19.45
C LEU A 176 23.13 -8.16 -20.66
N ILE A 177 23.73 -8.14 -21.85
CA ILE A 177 23.10 -7.70 -23.12
C ILE A 177 21.88 -8.53 -23.57
N ASN A 178 21.59 -9.65 -22.89
CA ASN A 178 20.43 -10.50 -23.14
C ASN A 178 19.22 -10.20 -22.24
N LEU A 179 19.32 -9.22 -21.33
CA LEU A 179 18.20 -8.81 -20.48
C LEU A 179 17.02 -8.28 -21.32
N GLU A 180 15.85 -8.81 -21.04
CA GLU A 180 14.54 -8.39 -21.55
C GLU A 180 13.67 -7.74 -20.48
N GLU A 181 13.89 -8.07 -19.19
CA GLU A 181 13.20 -7.45 -18.05
C GLU A 181 14.20 -6.97 -17.00
N LEU A 182 14.10 -5.71 -16.60
CA LEU A 182 14.92 -5.14 -15.53
C LEU A 182 14.06 -4.31 -14.57
N ASP A 183 14.18 -4.58 -13.28
CA ASP A 183 13.57 -3.78 -12.23
C ASP A 183 14.64 -3.39 -11.21
N ILE A 184 14.98 -2.11 -11.16
CA ILE A 184 15.92 -1.53 -10.19
C ILE A 184 15.23 -0.48 -9.31
N SER A 185 13.92 -0.58 -9.16
CA SER A 185 13.10 0.37 -8.40
C SER A 185 13.61 0.56 -6.97
N ARG A 186 13.39 1.74 -6.40
CA ARG A 186 13.72 2.09 -5.01
C ARG A 186 15.22 2.03 -4.70
N ASN A 187 16.07 2.24 -5.71
CA ASN A 187 17.50 2.53 -5.56
C ASN A 187 17.73 4.02 -5.78
N LYS A 188 17.77 4.78 -4.69
CA LYS A 188 17.88 6.24 -4.72
C LYS A 188 19.24 6.69 -5.25
N GLY A 189 19.26 7.62 -6.20
CA GLY A 189 20.49 8.21 -6.74
C GLY A 189 21.29 7.25 -7.63
N ILE A 190 20.65 6.20 -8.16
CA ILE A 190 21.30 5.21 -9.02
C ILE A 190 21.76 5.81 -10.35
N ASN A 191 22.98 5.50 -10.78
CA ASN A 191 23.46 5.86 -12.11
C ASN A 191 22.94 4.85 -13.15
N ILE A 192 21.99 5.29 -13.99
CA ILE A 192 21.38 4.41 -15.01
C ILE A 192 22.13 4.34 -16.33
N ASN A 193 23.28 5.00 -16.49
CA ASN A 193 24.04 5.00 -17.76
C ASN A 193 24.31 3.60 -18.35
N PRO A 194 24.60 2.56 -17.56
CA PRO A 194 24.85 1.22 -18.09
C PRO A 194 23.64 0.58 -18.79
N ILE A 195 22.42 1.03 -18.48
CA ILE A 195 21.17 0.48 -19.06
C ILE A 195 21.07 0.76 -20.57
N LYS A 196 21.75 1.77 -21.09
CA LYS A 196 21.75 2.09 -22.54
C LYS A 196 22.24 0.95 -23.44
N TYR A 197 23.02 0.01 -22.89
CA TYR A 197 23.53 -1.15 -23.62
C TYR A 197 22.52 -2.32 -23.65
N LEU A 198 21.47 -2.28 -22.83
CA LEU A 198 20.48 -3.35 -22.67
C LEU A 198 19.36 -3.26 -23.72
N THR A 199 19.73 -3.22 -24.99
CA THR A 199 18.83 -2.93 -26.13
C THR A 199 17.73 -3.97 -26.38
N LYS A 200 17.76 -5.12 -25.68
CA LYS A 200 16.70 -6.14 -25.72
C LYS A 200 15.58 -5.92 -24.69
N LEU A 201 15.72 -4.94 -23.79
CA LEU A 201 14.71 -4.67 -22.78
C LEU A 201 13.33 -4.40 -23.41
N THR A 202 12.34 -5.11 -22.87
CA THR A 202 10.92 -4.93 -23.17
C THR A 202 10.15 -4.42 -21.94
N LYS A 203 10.66 -4.68 -20.73
CA LYS A 203 10.12 -4.14 -19.48
C LYS A 203 11.21 -3.52 -18.63
N LEU A 204 10.98 -2.29 -18.19
CA LEU A 204 11.89 -1.57 -17.31
C LEU A 204 11.12 -0.87 -16.19
N SER A 205 11.56 -1.05 -14.95
CA SER A 205 11.05 -0.30 -13.81
C SER A 205 12.17 0.43 -13.09
N LEU A 206 12.00 1.74 -12.96
CA LEU A 206 12.87 2.70 -12.30
C LEU A 206 12.09 3.50 -11.24
N GLU A 207 11.02 2.94 -10.68
CA GLU A 207 10.17 3.60 -9.68
C GLU A 207 11.04 4.10 -8.51
N ARG A 208 10.85 5.35 -8.08
CA ARG A 208 11.45 5.91 -6.86
C ARG A 208 12.98 5.78 -6.82
N CYS A 209 13.63 6.07 -7.94
CA CYS A 209 15.08 6.09 -8.09
C CYS A 209 15.70 7.49 -7.90
N GLU A 210 14.90 8.53 -7.71
CA GLU A 210 15.32 9.94 -7.63
C GLU A 210 16.01 10.43 -8.93
N LEU A 211 15.54 9.93 -10.07
CA LEU A 211 16.07 10.28 -11.38
C LEU A 211 15.57 11.67 -11.82
N MET A 212 16.50 12.52 -12.28
CA MET A 212 16.17 13.79 -12.94
C MET A 212 16.22 13.71 -14.46
N ASN A 213 16.94 12.73 -15.02
CA ASN A 213 17.13 12.55 -16.46
C ASN A 213 17.15 11.05 -16.79
N ILE A 214 16.59 10.71 -17.95
CA ILE A 214 16.52 9.35 -18.51
C ILE A 214 17.05 9.25 -19.94
N GLN A 215 17.95 10.15 -20.36
CA GLN A 215 18.54 10.11 -21.71
C GLN A 215 19.15 8.74 -22.05
N ASP A 216 19.64 8.00 -21.05
CA ASP A 216 20.22 6.67 -21.21
C ASP A 216 19.24 5.62 -21.70
N ILE A 217 17.92 5.81 -21.55
CA ILE A 217 16.91 4.87 -22.07
C ILE A 217 16.39 5.22 -23.47
N SER A 218 16.82 6.34 -24.07
CA SER A 218 16.31 6.86 -25.35
C SER A 218 16.39 5.86 -26.52
N ASN A 219 17.37 4.96 -26.50
CA ASN A 219 17.58 3.97 -27.56
C ASN A 219 16.92 2.61 -27.28
N LEU A 220 16.22 2.43 -26.15
CA LEU A 220 15.56 1.19 -25.77
C LEU A 220 14.20 1.04 -26.47
N THR A 221 14.22 1.11 -27.80
CA THR A 221 13.04 1.18 -28.67
C THR A 221 12.15 -0.07 -28.66
N ARG A 222 12.55 -1.14 -27.97
CA ARG A 222 11.78 -2.38 -27.76
C ARG A 222 10.94 -2.36 -26.48
N LEU A 223 11.03 -1.31 -25.67
CA LEU A 223 10.25 -1.17 -24.44
C LEU A 223 8.74 -1.18 -24.75
N ILE A 224 8.02 -2.03 -24.02
CA ILE A 224 6.56 -2.19 -24.03
C ILE A 224 5.99 -1.68 -22.70
N TYR A 225 6.68 -1.94 -21.60
CA TYR A 225 6.33 -1.51 -20.24
C TYR A 225 7.44 -0.63 -19.67
N LEU A 226 7.06 0.54 -19.16
CA LEU A 226 7.97 1.43 -18.45
C LEU A 226 7.30 2.03 -17.22
N ASN A 227 7.94 1.85 -16.06
CA ASN A 227 7.53 2.48 -14.80
C ASN A 227 8.59 3.48 -14.34
N LEU A 228 8.18 4.75 -14.24
CA LEU A 228 9.01 5.87 -13.78
C LEU A 228 8.39 6.59 -12.56
N ASN A 229 7.40 5.97 -11.91
CA ASN A 229 6.69 6.54 -10.76
C ASN A 229 7.63 7.09 -9.69
N GLU A 230 7.19 8.13 -8.99
CA GLU A 230 7.90 8.73 -7.86
C GLU A 230 9.34 9.22 -8.19
N ASN A 231 9.63 9.58 -9.45
CA ASN A 231 10.83 10.33 -9.84
C ASN A 231 10.47 11.81 -10.03
N SER A 232 10.37 12.56 -8.94
CA SER A 232 9.95 13.96 -8.96
C SER A 232 10.93 14.86 -9.72
N GLY A 233 10.43 15.65 -10.67
CA GLY A 233 11.22 16.57 -11.49
C GLY A 233 11.95 15.93 -12.67
N ILE A 234 11.57 14.70 -13.04
CA ILE A 234 12.17 13.95 -14.14
C ILE A 234 11.89 14.59 -15.51
N ASP A 235 12.93 14.71 -16.34
CA ASP A 235 12.79 15.05 -17.77
C ASP A 235 12.38 13.82 -18.58
N ILE A 236 11.16 13.85 -19.14
CA ILE A 236 10.61 12.78 -19.98
C ILE A 236 10.79 13.02 -21.48
N SER A 237 11.54 14.05 -21.90
CA SER A 237 11.86 14.30 -23.31
C SER A 237 12.40 13.06 -24.06
N PRO A 238 13.19 12.16 -23.45
CA PRO A 238 13.70 10.97 -24.12
C PRO A 238 12.65 9.91 -24.48
N LEU A 239 11.42 10.02 -23.97
CA LEU A 239 10.35 9.05 -24.23
C LEU A 239 9.79 9.14 -25.64
N ASN A 240 9.95 10.27 -26.34
CA ASN A 240 9.35 10.57 -27.65
C ASN A 240 9.69 9.55 -28.76
N HIS A 241 10.75 8.75 -28.60
CA HIS A 241 11.19 7.72 -29.54
C HIS A 241 10.74 6.30 -29.17
N LEU A 242 10.21 6.09 -27.96
CA LEU A 242 9.82 4.78 -27.43
C LEU A 242 8.42 4.34 -27.91
N THR A 243 8.20 4.41 -29.22
CA THR A 243 6.89 4.23 -29.88
C THR A 243 6.26 2.84 -29.75
N GLN A 244 6.97 1.87 -29.16
CA GLN A 244 6.45 0.53 -28.85
C GLN A 244 5.82 0.45 -27.45
N LEU A 245 5.88 1.51 -26.64
CA LEU A 245 5.27 1.54 -25.33
C LEU A 245 3.75 1.32 -25.42
N VAL A 246 3.29 0.42 -24.57
CA VAL A 246 1.88 0.04 -24.38
C VAL A 246 1.44 0.47 -22.98
N HIS A 247 2.29 0.24 -21.98
CA HIS A 247 2.04 0.61 -20.59
C HIS A 247 3.08 1.62 -20.10
N LEU A 248 2.61 2.75 -19.56
CA LEU A 248 3.47 3.80 -19.00
C LEU A 248 2.94 4.32 -17.65
N ASP A 249 3.77 4.17 -16.61
CA ASP A 249 3.51 4.71 -15.28
C ASP A 249 4.37 5.95 -15.00
N LEU A 250 3.72 7.09 -14.73
CA LEU A 250 4.31 8.42 -14.46
C LEU A 250 3.65 9.10 -13.25
N PHE A 251 3.18 8.33 -12.27
CA PHE A 251 2.60 8.83 -11.03
C PHE A 251 3.63 9.63 -10.22
N PHE A 252 3.21 10.80 -9.72
CA PHE A 252 4.01 11.62 -8.81
C PHE A 252 5.44 11.91 -9.33
N CYS A 253 5.53 12.34 -10.59
CA CYS A 253 6.78 12.69 -11.27
C CYS A 253 7.04 14.20 -11.33
N GLY A 254 6.11 15.04 -10.84
CA GLY A 254 6.23 16.50 -10.90
C GLY A 254 6.16 17.07 -12.32
N LEU A 255 5.49 16.36 -13.24
CA LEU A 255 5.42 16.72 -14.65
C LEU A 255 4.51 17.93 -14.89
N ILE A 256 4.91 18.76 -15.85
CA ILE A 256 4.12 19.88 -16.39
C ILE A 256 3.91 19.70 -17.89
N ASP A 257 5.00 19.42 -18.62
CA ASP A 257 4.96 19.14 -20.04
C ASP A 257 4.94 17.63 -20.31
N ILE A 258 3.95 17.20 -21.08
CA ILE A 258 3.78 15.82 -21.57
C ILE A 258 3.75 15.75 -23.11
N SER A 259 4.18 16.81 -23.80
CA SER A 259 4.38 16.81 -25.26
C SER A 259 5.24 15.65 -25.78
N PRO A 260 6.24 15.12 -25.04
CA PRO A 260 7.00 13.95 -25.50
C PRO A 260 6.13 12.69 -25.70
N LEU A 261 4.96 12.60 -25.03
CA LEU A 261 4.08 11.44 -25.13
C LEU A 261 3.27 11.40 -26.43
N GLN A 262 3.17 12.50 -27.18
CA GLN A 262 2.21 12.65 -28.29
C GLN A 262 2.34 11.60 -29.41
N ASN A 263 3.52 10.98 -29.55
CA ASN A 263 3.78 9.98 -30.60
C ASN A 263 3.66 8.53 -30.09
N LEU A 264 3.34 8.32 -28.82
CA LEU A 264 3.24 7.00 -28.19
C LEU A 264 1.86 6.37 -28.46
N ILE A 265 1.45 6.35 -29.72
CA ILE A 265 0.09 5.98 -30.16
C ILE A 265 -0.32 4.55 -29.83
N LYS A 266 0.62 3.70 -29.40
CA LYS A 266 0.37 2.31 -28.96
C LYS A 266 -0.01 2.19 -27.48
N LEU A 267 0.06 3.28 -26.72
CA LEU A 267 -0.33 3.26 -25.31
C LEU A 267 -1.79 2.81 -25.17
N ASP A 268 -1.99 1.78 -24.34
CA ASP A 268 -3.29 1.32 -23.86
C ASP A 268 -3.53 1.74 -22.41
N TYR A 269 -2.46 1.89 -21.63
CA TYR A 269 -2.47 2.26 -20.22
C TYR A 269 -1.53 3.45 -19.99
N LEU A 270 -2.08 4.50 -19.38
CA LEU A 270 -1.30 5.68 -18.98
C LEU A 270 -1.72 6.17 -17.59
N GLN A 271 -0.77 6.21 -16.68
CA GLN A 271 -0.94 6.76 -15.34
C GLN A 271 -0.14 8.04 -15.16
N LEU A 272 -0.83 9.14 -14.90
CA LEU A 272 -0.28 10.51 -14.78
C LEU A 272 -0.74 11.21 -13.50
N ASN A 273 -1.33 10.50 -12.53
CA ASN A 273 -1.89 11.14 -11.34
C ASN A 273 -0.84 11.77 -10.42
N LEU A 274 -1.25 12.78 -9.64
CA LEU A 274 -0.37 13.61 -8.80
C LEU A 274 0.75 14.32 -9.58
N ASN A 275 0.44 14.91 -10.73
CA ASN A 275 1.35 15.80 -11.45
C ASN A 275 0.73 17.21 -11.59
N SER A 276 1.15 17.99 -12.58
CA SER A 276 0.59 19.32 -12.89
C SER A 276 0.42 19.47 -14.42
N VAL A 277 -0.04 18.41 -15.07
CA VAL A 277 -0.09 18.31 -16.53
C VAL A 277 -1.37 18.90 -17.13
N ASN A 278 -1.28 19.41 -18.35
CA ASN A 278 -2.45 19.58 -19.21
C ASN A 278 -2.60 18.37 -20.14
N VAL A 279 -3.79 18.14 -20.68
CA VAL A 279 -4.11 16.94 -21.46
C VAL A 279 -4.03 17.12 -22.98
N LYS A 280 -3.56 18.28 -23.47
CA LYS A 280 -3.59 18.59 -24.91
C LYS A 280 -2.81 17.56 -25.75
N SER A 281 -1.66 17.14 -25.26
CA SER A 281 -0.78 16.17 -25.91
C SER A 281 -1.32 14.74 -25.90
N LEU A 282 -2.40 14.45 -25.15
CA LEU A 282 -3.03 13.13 -25.10
C LEU A 282 -4.01 12.89 -26.26
N SER A 283 -4.37 13.94 -27.01
CA SER A 283 -5.38 13.87 -28.08
C SER A 283 -5.06 12.89 -29.22
N SER A 284 -3.79 12.52 -29.41
CA SER A 284 -3.33 11.56 -30.40
C SER A 284 -3.30 10.11 -29.91
N LEU A 285 -3.47 9.87 -28.60
CA LEU A 285 -3.34 8.55 -27.98
C LEU A 285 -4.62 7.72 -28.07
N ILE A 286 -5.18 7.62 -29.26
CA ILE A 286 -6.52 7.09 -29.56
C ILE A 286 -6.77 5.63 -29.14
N ASN A 287 -5.70 4.88 -28.83
CA ASN A 287 -5.78 3.49 -28.38
C ASN A 287 -5.83 3.34 -26.85
N LEU A 288 -5.83 4.44 -26.10
CA LEU A 288 -5.93 4.39 -24.65
C LEU A 288 -7.22 3.72 -24.20
N VAL A 289 -7.06 2.71 -23.34
CA VAL A 289 -8.12 1.96 -22.68
C VAL A 289 -8.25 2.41 -21.23
N ASN A 290 -7.11 2.64 -20.55
CA ASN A 290 -7.03 3.06 -19.16
C ASN A 290 -6.24 4.36 -19.04
N LEU A 291 -6.90 5.40 -18.52
CA LEU A 291 -6.28 6.70 -18.30
C LEU A 291 -6.53 7.18 -16.87
N ASN A 292 -5.46 7.48 -16.14
CA ASN A 292 -5.54 8.17 -14.86
C ASN A 292 -4.81 9.51 -14.92
N ILE A 293 -5.56 10.61 -14.86
CA ILE A 293 -5.07 11.99 -14.79
C ILE A 293 -5.53 12.68 -13.50
N SER A 294 -5.86 11.91 -12.46
CA SER A 294 -6.36 12.49 -11.21
C SER A 294 -5.33 13.40 -10.54
N THR A 295 -5.82 14.45 -9.88
CA THR A 295 -5.00 15.40 -9.13
C THR A 295 -3.90 16.05 -10.00
N ASN A 296 -4.30 16.73 -11.07
CA ASN A 296 -3.42 17.44 -12.00
C ASN A 296 -3.77 18.92 -12.20
N ASN A 297 -4.81 19.42 -11.53
CA ASN A 297 -5.39 20.75 -11.77
C ASN A 297 -5.90 20.95 -13.22
N VAL A 298 -6.34 19.88 -13.88
CA VAL A 298 -6.92 19.96 -15.23
C VAL A 298 -8.25 20.70 -15.18
N ASP A 299 -8.44 21.70 -16.05
CA ASP A 299 -9.71 22.43 -16.18
C ASP A 299 -10.44 22.20 -17.52
N ASP A 300 -9.70 21.83 -18.56
CA ASP A 300 -10.20 21.48 -19.89
C ASP A 300 -9.84 20.04 -20.28
N ILE A 301 -10.87 19.22 -20.51
CA ILE A 301 -10.75 17.84 -20.98
C ILE A 301 -11.19 17.64 -22.44
N ILE A 302 -11.55 18.71 -23.16
CA ILE A 302 -11.92 18.63 -24.59
C ILE A 302 -10.87 17.90 -25.45
N PRO A 303 -9.55 18.04 -25.23
CA PRO A 303 -8.56 17.30 -26.00
C PRO A 303 -8.72 15.77 -25.93
N LEU A 304 -9.37 15.23 -24.89
CA LEU A 304 -9.62 13.79 -24.74
C LEU A 304 -10.75 13.27 -25.64
N GLN A 305 -11.46 14.13 -26.37
CA GLN A 305 -12.65 13.76 -27.14
C GLN A 305 -12.47 12.66 -28.20
N TYR A 306 -11.23 12.34 -28.56
CA TYR A 306 -10.88 11.31 -29.55
C TYR A 306 -10.53 9.96 -28.92
N LEU A 307 -10.55 9.84 -27.59
CA LEU A 307 -10.22 8.61 -26.85
C LEU A 307 -11.46 7.72 -26.68
N ASP A 308 -12.02 7.24 -27.79
CA ASP A 308 -13.28 6.47 -27.83
C ASP A 308 -13.16 5.01 -27.34
N HIS A 309 -11.93 4.50 -27.19
CA HIS A 309 -11.63 3.18 -26.64
C HIS A 309 -11.53 3.14 -25.10
N LEU A 310 -11.68 4.28 -24.40
CA LEU A 310 -11.59 4.31 -22.94
C LEU A 310 -12.63 3.39 -22.28
N ILE A 311 -12.13 2.55 -21.37
CA ILE A 311 -12.91 1.67 -20.49
C ILE A 311 -12.81 2.15 -19.04
N ILE A 312 -11.63 2.61 -18.63
CA ILE A 312 -11.36 3.11 -17.28
C ILE A 312 -10.81 4.53 -17.37
N LEU A 313 -11.50 5.47 -16.72
CA LEU A 313 -11.10 6.86 -16.67
C LEU A 313 -11.14 7.39 -15.23
N ASP A 314 -10.01 7.92 -14.76
CA ASP A 314 -9.92 8.64 -13.49
C ASP A 314 -9.48 10.09 -13.75
N ILE A 315 -10.41 11.00 -13.53
CA ILE A 315 -10.26 12.46 -13.64
C ILE A 315 -10.50 13.15 -12.28
N SER A 316 -10.45 12.39 -11.18
CA SER A 316 -10.74 12.90 -9.85
C SER A 316 -9.73 13.95 -9.37
N GLY A 317 -10.12 14.82 -8.44
CA GLY A 317 -9.23 15.83 -7.86
C GLY A 317 -8.73 16.89 -8.84
N ASN A 318 -9.51 17.21 -9.86
CA ASN A 318 -9.21 18.25 -10.85
C ASN A 318 -10.16 19.46 -10.67
N ILE A 319 -10.07 20.43 -11.59
CA ILE A 319 -10.89 21.66 -11.59
C ILE A 319 -11.66 21.80 -12.90
N ILE A 320 -12.19 20.67 -13.40
CA ILE A 320 -12.83 20.55 -14.71
C ILE A 320 -14.11 21.39 -14.75
N LYS A 321 -14.23 22.21 -15.80
CA LYS A 321 -15.36 23.13 -15.98
C LYS A 321 -16.45 22.59 -16.91
N ASP A 322 -16.06 21.80 -17.91
CA ASP A 322 -16.96 21.27 -18.92
C ASP A 322 -16.80 19.74 -19.02
N PHE A 323 -17.88 19.03 -18.66
CA PHE A 323 -17.96 17.57 -18.70
C PHE A 323 -18.66 17.05 -19.96
N SER A 324 -19.10 17.93 -20.87
CA SER A 324 -19.92 17.58 -22.04
C SER A 324 -19.30 16.46 -22.90
N ILE A 325 -17.97 16.44 -23.03
CA ILE A 325 -17.27 15.42 -23.82
C ILE A 325 -17.35 14.02 -23.21
N LEU A 326 -17.71 13.86 -21.93
CA LEU A 326 -17.90 12.54 -21.32
C LEU A 326 -18.95 11.71 -22.07
N GLN A 327 -19.98 12.34 -22.67
CA GLN A 327 -21.00 11.61 -23.43
C GLN A 327 -20.44 10.82 -24.62
N LYS A 328 -19.21 11.12 -25.08
CA LYS A 328 -18.55 10.41 -26.18
C LYS A 328 -17.94 9.09 -25.74
N PHE A 329 -17.62 8.92 -24.46
CA PHE A 329 -16.92 7.74 -23.94
C PHE A 329 -17.89 6.58 -23.62
N ILE A 330 -18.71 6.20 -24.60
CA ILE A 330 -19.81 5.22 -24.46
C ILE A 330 -19.35 3.81 -24.06
N ASN A 331 -18.04 3.54 -24.11
CA ASN A 331 -17.43 2.29 -23.71
C ASN A 331 -16.97 2.25 -22.25
N LEU A 332 -17.06 3.36 -21.50
CA LEU A 332 -16.63 3.41 -20.11
C LEU A 332 -17.41 2.42 -19.24
N GLU A 333 -16.65 1.63 -18.49
CA GLU A 333 -17.15 0.74 -17.45
C GLU A 333 -16.81 1.26 -16.05
N GLU A 334 -15.71 2.02 -15.91
CA GLU A 334 -15.28 2.61 -14.65
C GLU A 334 -14.94 4.10 -14.81
N LEU A 335 -15.58 4.94 -14.00
CA LEU A 335 -15.34 6.38 -13.96
C LEU A 335 -15.18 6.87 -12.52
N ASP A 336 -14.08 7.58 -12.27
CA ASP A 336 -13.91 8.41 -11.08
C ASP A 336 -13.74 9.87 -11.49
N MET A 337 -14.68 10.71 -11.09
CA MET A 337 -14.60 12.16 -11.26
C MET A 337 -14.82 12.90 -9.94
N SER A 338 -14.61 12.20 -8.82
CA SER A 338 -14.70 12.74 -7.46
C SER A 338 -13.83 13.99 -7.30
N GLN A 339 -14.19 14.85 -6.36
CA GLN A 339 -13.45 16.08 -6.03
C GLN A 339 -13.30 17.06 -7.21
N ASN A 340 -14.25 17.05 -8.14
CA ASN A 340 -14.49 18.15 -9.06
C ASN A 340 -15.74 18.91 -8.59
N SER A 341 -15.57 20.08 -7.99
CA SER A 341 -16.67 20.86 -7.40
C SER A 341 -17.67 21.34 -8.45
N ASN A 342 -18.97 21.22 -8.14
CA ASN A 342 -20.10 21.60 -9.00
C ASN A 342 -20.10 20.87 -10.36
N ALA A 343 -19.71 19.60 -10.37
CA ALA A 343 -19.65 18.83 -11.60
C ALA A 343 -21.02 18.62 -12.24
N ASP A 344 -21.14 18.93 -13.53
CA ASP A 344 -22.31 18.56 -14.34
C ASP A 344 -22.24 17.08 -14.72
N ILE A 345 -23.16 16.29 -14.17
CA ILE A 345 -23.26 14.86 -14.44
C ILE A 345 -24.28 14.52 -15.54
N THR A 346 -24.94 15.51 -16.15
CA THR A 346 -25.89 15.29 -17.25
C THR A 346 -25.33 14.41 -18.38
N PRO A 347 -24.06 14.59 -18.81
CA PRO A 347 -23.46 13.74 -19.84
C PRO A 347 -23.37 12.25 -19.47
N LEU A 348 -23.42 11.90 -18.18
CA LEU A 348 -23.30 10.51 -17.74
C LEU A 348 -24.48 9.64 -18.18
N GLN A 349 -25.65 10.23 -18.46
CA GLN A 349 -26.86 9.48 -18.87
C GLN A 349 -26.66 8.60 -20.11
N TYR A 350 -25.64 8.90 -20.94
CA TYR A 350 -25.29 8.15 -22.15
C TYR A 350 -24.36 6.97 -21.87
N LEU A 351 -23.76 6.87 -20.69
CA LEU A 351 -22.71 5.91 -20.34
C LEU A 351 -23.29 4.63 -19.75
N VAL A 352 -24.24 4.02 -20.47
CA VAL A 352 -25.05 2.88 -19.99
C VAL A 352 -24.25 1.60 -19.68
N LYS A 353 -22.96 1.54 -20.08
CA LYS A 353 -22.04 0.44 -19.75
C LYS A 353 -21.36 0.61 -18.38
N LEU A 354 -21.49 1.77 -17.72
CA LEU A 354 -20.87 2.01 -16.42
C LEU A 354 -21.28 0.95 -15.39
N ARG A 355 -20.27 0.39 -14.73
CA ARG A 355 -20.39 -0.57 -13.62
C ARG A 355 -19.89 0.03 -12.31
N LYS A 356 -18.87 0.88 -12.36
CA LYS A 356 -18.32 1.56 -11.18
C LYS A 356 -18.27 3.06 -11.42
N LEU A 357 -18.91 3.81 -10.53
CA LEU A 357 -18.96 5.26 -10.59
C LEU A 357 -18.66 5.87 -9.22
N LYS A 358 -17.72 6.83 -9.21
CA LYS A 358 -17.36 7.60 -8.02
C LYS A 358 -17.52 9.09 -8.31
N LEU A 359 -18.30 9.74 -7.45
CA LEU A 359 -18.70 11.14 -7.52
C LEU A 359 -18.60 11.81 -6.15
N GLN A 360 -17.60 11.44 -5.36
CA GLN A 360 -17.47 11.98 -4.01
C GLN A 360 -17.11 13.46 -4.06
N LYS A 361 -17.68 14.31 -3.19
CA LYS A 361 -17.30 15.74 -3.10
C LYS A 361 -17.45 16.48 -4.43
N CYS A 362 -18.54 16.24 -5.17
CA CYS A 362 -18.82 16.88 -6.44
C CYS A 362 -19.83 18.05 -6.32
N GLY A 363 -20.44 18.26 -5.15
CA GLY A 363 -21.46 19.29 -4.94
C GLY A 363 -22.83 18.93 -5.54
N LEU A 364 -23.10 17.65 -5.72
CA LEU A 364 -24.31 17.17 -6.39
C LEU A 364 -25.55 17.34 -5.50
N PHE A 365 -26.63 17.86 -6.06
CA PHE A 365 -27.97 17.88 -5.44
C PHE A 365 -28.99 17.09 -6.28
N ASP A 366 -28.83 17.07 -7.60
CA ASP A 366 -29.62 16.28 -8.55
C ASP A 366 -28.78 15.13 -9.12
N ILE A 367 -29.35 13.93 -9.08
CA ILE A 367 -28.76 12.70 -9.62
C ILE A 367 -29.66 12.01 -10.64
N SER A 368 -30.61 12.75 -11.23
CA SER A 368 -31.53 12.26 -12.26
C SER A 368 -30.83 11.62 -13.47
N ALA A 369 -29.66 12.15 -13.85
CA ALA A 369 -28.83 11.61 -14.92
C ALA A 369 -28.35 10.17 -14.70
N LEU A 370 -28.42 9.64 -13.47
CA LEU A 370 -28.02 8.27 -13.16
C LEU A 370 -29.10 7.23 -13.50
N ARG A 371 -30.36 7.62 -13.73
CA ARG A 371 -31.48 6.70 -14.02
C ARG A 371 -31.19 5.67 -15.13
N PRO A 372 -30.53 6.02 -16.25
CA PRO A 372 -30.30 5.06 -17.34
C PRO A 372 -29.19 4.04 -17.05
N LEU A 373 -28.43 4.18 -15.97
CA LEU A 373 -27.20 3.42 -15.71
C LEU A 373 -27.47 2.05 -15.09
N ILE A 374 -28.41 1.29 -15.65
CA ILE A 374 -28.93 0.04 -15.09
C ILE A 374 -27.88 -1.07 -14.86
N ASN A 375 -26.69 -0.96 -15.46
CA ASN A 375 -25.57 -1.89 -15.28
C ASN A 375 -24.67 -1.56 -14.09
N MET A 376 -24.96 -0.47 -13.37
CA MET A 376 -24.18 -0.01 -12.22
C MET A 376 -24.14 -1.08 -11.13
N GLN A 377 -22.94 -1.38 -10.64
CA GLN A 377 -22.69 -2.33 -9.56
C GLN A 377 -22.13 -1.64 -8.32
N LYS A 378 -21.34 -0.58 -8.51
CA LYS A 378 -20.71 0.18 -7.44
C LYS A 378 -20.93 1.67 -7.65
N LEU A 379 -21.61 2.30 -6.71
CA LEU A 379 -21.84 3.74 -6.72
C LEU A 379 -21.36 4.37 -5.41
N ILE A 380 -20.39 5.27 -5.50
CA ILE A 380 -19.88 6.03 -4.36
C ILE A 380 -20.15 7.51 -4.58
N ILE A 381 -21.12 8.07 -3.86
CA ILE A 381 -21.58 9.47 -3.99
C ILE A 381 -21.56 10.19 -2.63
N ASN A 382 -20.63 9.82 -1.75
CA ASN A 382 -20.44 10.45 -0.44
C ASN A 382 -20.11 11.95 -0.55
N ASN A 383 -20.38 12.69 0.52
CA ASN A 383 -20.00 14.10 0.67
C ASN A 383 -20.57 14.98 -0.45
N ASN A 384 -21.88 14.87 -0.70
CA ASN A 384 -22.61 15.74 -1.61
C ASN A 384 -23.76 16.43 -0.85
N ILE A 385 -24.69 17.05 -1.58
CA ILE A 385 -25.87 17.73 -1.01
C ILE A 385 -27.16 17.10 -1.57
N ILE A 386 -27.13 15.80 -1.81
CA ILE A 386 -28.24 15.03 -2.41
C ILE A 386 -29.34 14.85 -1.36
N TYR A 387 -30.58 15.15 -1.73
CA TYR A 387 -31.75 14.93 -0.87
C TYR A 387 -32.74 13.90 -1.46
N ASP A 388 -32.84 13.82 -2.80
CA ASP A 388 -33.68 12.86 -3.52
C ASP A 388 -32.83 11.75 -4.14
N ILE A 389 -33.09 10.51 -3.68
CA ILE A 389 -32.48 9.31 -4.23
C ILE A 389 -33.44 8.45 -5.06
N SER A 390 -34.62 8.97 -5.41
CA SER A 390 -35.55 8.32 -6.33
C SER A 390 -34.93 7.89 -7.67
N PRO A 391 -33.94 8.59 -8.24
CA PRO A 391 -33.23 8.14 -9.44
C PRO A 391 -32.56 6.76 -9.30
N LEU A 392 -32.17 6.37 -8.09
CA LEU A 392 -31.47 5.11 -7.82
C LEU A 392 -32.40 3.89 -7.89
N SER A 393 -33.72 4.06 -7.83
CA SER A 393 -34.73 2.96 -7.86
C SER A 393 -34.59 2.01 -9.07
N SER A 394 -33.99 2.47 -10.15
CA SER A 394 -33.79 1.72 -11.40
C SER A 394 -32.48 0.91 -11.45
N LEU A 395 -31.61 1.05 -10.45
CA LEU A 395 -30.25 0.49 -10.45
C LEU A 395 -30.19 -0.88 -9.77
N TYR A 396 -31.01 -1.82 -10.25
CA TYR A 396 -31.22 -3.15 -9.63
C TYR A 396 -29.96 -4.02 -9.48
N ASN A 397 -28.90 -3.71 -10.24
CA ASN A 397 -27.62 -4.41 -10.22
C ASN A 397 -26.63 -3.86 -9.18
N LEU A 398 -27.01 -2.85 -8.39
CA LEU A 398 -26.14 -2.31 -7.36
C LEU A 398 -25.82 -3.34 -6.27
N ILE A 399 -24.53 -3.45 -5.97
CA ILE A 399 -23.94 -4.35 -4.98
C ILE A 399 -23.23 -3.54 -3.88
N GLU A 400 -22.67 -2.39 -4.24
CA GLU A 400 -21.98 -1.46 -3.34
C GLU A 400 -22.53 -0.04 -3.51
N LEU A 401 -23.09 0.54 -2.44
CA LEU A 401 -23.65 1.89 -2.46
C LEU A 401 -23.22 2.69 -1.22
N HIS A 402 -22.51 3.80 -1.44
CA HIS A 402 -22.08 4.71 -0.39
C HIS A 402 -22.75 6.08 -0.58
N LEU A 403 -23.52 6.49 0.43
CA LEU A 403 -24.34 7.71 0.47
C LEU A 403 -23.99 8.64 1.65
N LYS A 404 -22.92 8.34 2.38
CA LYS A 404 -22.52 9.07 3.59
C LYS A 404 -22.32 10.57 3.33
N ASP A 405 -22.68 11.40 4.31
CA ASP A 405 -22.55 12.86 4.28
C ASP A 405 -23.33 13.48 3.10
N ASN A 406 -24.66 13.41 3.16
CA ASN A 406 -25.60 13.97 2.18
C ASN A 406 -26.74 14.72 2.92
N GLN A 407 -27.93 14.85 2.32
CA GLN A 407 -29.11 15.47 2.95
C GLN A 407 -30.35 14.57 2.77
N ILE A 408 -30.14 13.25 2.79
CA ILE A 408 -31.16 12.26 2.44
C ILE A 408 -32.02 11.97 3.66
N THR A 409 -33.34 12.10 3.49
CA THR A 409 -34.32 11.83 4.56
C THR A 409 -35.26 10.68 4.23
N ASN A 410 -35.36 10.29 2.96
CA ASN A 410 -36.25 9.23 2.49
C ASN A 410 -35.47 8.14 1.75
N PHE A 411 -35.56 6.91 2.24
CA PHE A 411 -34.86 5.74 1.69
C PHE A 411 -35.78 4.73 0.98
N SER A 412 -37.08 5.02 0.83
CA SER A 412 -38.06 4.12 0.21
C SER A 412 -37.66 3.65 -1.20
N SER A 413 -36.93 4.48 -1.95
CA SER A 413 -36.43 4.14 -3.29
C SER A 413 -35.39 3.01 -3.30
N LEU A 414 -34.84 2.65 -2.14
CA LEU A 414 -33.89 1.56 -1.99
C LEU A 414 -34.54 0.24 -1.55
N GLU A 415 -35.84 0.22 -1.20
CA GLU A 415 -36.54 -0.99 -0.73
C GLU A 415 -36.52 -2.14 -1.75
N GLN A 416 -36.45 -1.82 -3.04
CA GLN A 416 -36.39 -2.81 -4.14
C GLN A 416 -35.01 -3.46 -4.31
N HIS A 417 -33.97 -2.96 -3.65
CA HIS A 417 -32.60 -3.44 -3.84
C HIS A 417 -32.26 -4.55 -2.85
N SER A 418 -32.48 -5.81 -3.26
CA SER A 418 -32.18 -6.99 -2.45
C SER A 418 -30.71 -7.46 -2.50
N ASN A 419 -29.87 -6.80 -3.32
CA ASN A 419 -28.57 -7.34 -3.78
C ASN A 419 -27.34 -6.66 -3.16
N PHE A 420 -27.51 -5.79 -2.17
CA PHE A 420 -26.37 -5.09 -1.56
C PHE A 420 -25.47 -6.04 -0.75
N ASN A 421 -24.18 -6.09 -1.11
CA ASN A 421 -23.14 -6.72 -0.31
C ASN A 421 -22.45 -5.70 0.62
N GLN A 422 -22.43 -4.42 0.24
CA GLN A 422 -21.84 -3.33 1.02
C GLN A 422 -22.71 -2.07 0.90
N PHE A 423 -23.11 -1.51 2.04
CA PHE A 423 -23.98 -0.34 2.08
C PHE A 423 -23.53 0.60 3.20
N GLN A 424 -23.23 1.85 2.85
CA GLN A 424 -22.75 2.86 3.80
C GLN A 424 -23.66 4.09 3.80
N ILE A 425 -24.28 4.35 4.95
CA ILE A 425 -24.98 5.60 5.28
C ILE A 425 -24.46 6.04 6.65
N GLU A 426 -23.95 7.25 6.74
CA GLU A 426 -23.92 8.02 7.99
C GLU A 426 -24.18 9.49 7.60
N ASP A 427 -24.99 10.19 8.36
CA ASP A 427 -25.20 11.63 8.20
C ASP A 427 -25.06 12.29 9.58
N GLU A 428 -24.35 13.42 9.66
CA GLU A 428 -24.15 14.17 10.91
C GLU A 428 -25.45 14.81 11.46
N MET A 429 -26.60 14.61 10.79
CA MET A 429 -27.79 15.47 10.94
C MET A 429 -29.15 14.74 10.96
N THR A 430 -29.26 13.50 11.44
CA THR A 430 -30.60 12.90 11.67
C THR A 430 -30.84 12.54 13.13
N CYS A 431 -31.49 13.45 13.86
CA CYS A 431 -32.65 13.18 14.74
C CYS A 431 -33.26 14.47 15.31
N GLN A 432 -33.84 15.31 14.45
CA GLN A 432 -35.13 15.93 14.75
C GLN A 432 -36.11 15.44 13.68
N TYR A 433 -37.24 14.90 14.14
CA TYR A 433 -38.39 14.40 13.40
C TYR A 433 -38.44 12.89 13.07
N LYS A 434 -39.30 12.21 13.84
CA LYS A 434 -39.94 10.90 13.59
C LYS A 434 -41.08 11.07 12.57
N PRO A 435 -41.41 10.01 11.82
CA PRO A 435 -42.79 9.55 11.80
C PRO A 435 -42.90 8.11 12.31
N ASP A 436 -44.03 7.82 12.94
CA ASP A 436 -44.42 6.49 13.40
C ASP A 436 -44.73 5.54 12.22
N ILE A 437 -44.52 4.24 12.46
CA ILE A 437 -45.19 3.03 11.92
C ILE A 437 -44.21 1.99 11.32
N GLU A 438 -44.19 0.84 12.03
CA GLU A 438 -43.88 -0.54 11.64
C GLU A 438 -42.50 -0.89 11.08
N GLU A 439 -41.55 -1.08 12.00
CA GLU A 439 -40.31 -1.84 11.81
C GLU A 439 -40.60 -3.31 11.45
N TYR A 440 -40.15 -3.78 10.29
CA TYR A 440 -39.54 -5.12 10.16
C TYR A 440 -38.58 -5.20 8.96
N ASN A 441 -37.37 -5.72 9.24
CA ASN A 441 -36.45 -6.41 8.32
C ASN A 441 -35.52 -5.65 7.36
N ILE A 442 -34.91 -4.53 7.78
CA ILE A 442 -33.70 -4.01 7.08
C ILE A 442 -32.42 -4.19 7.90
N TYR A 443 -32.51 -4.33 9.23
CA TYR A 443 -31.32 -4.19 10.10
C TYR A 443 -30.41 -5.43 10.24
N ASP A 444 -30.84 -6.63 9.83
CA ASP A 444 -30.09 -7.87 10.11
C ASP A 444 -29.18 -8.37 8.97
N LYS A 445 -29.13 -7.70 7.81
CA LYS A 445 -28.33 -8.17 6.65
C LYS A 445 -27.22 -7.22 6.19
N ILE A 446 -27.01 -6.10 6.87
CA ILE A 446 -25.93 -5.16 6.52
C ILE A 446 -24.63 -5.64 7.18
N GLN A 447 -23.93 -6.58 6.54
CA GLN A 447 -22.57 -6.93 6.94
C GLN A 447 -21.62 -5.77 6.59
N ARG A 448 -20.97 -5.25 7.65
CA ARG A 448 -20.09 -4.05 7.71
C ARG A 448 -20.82 -2.71 7.77
N ILE A 449 -21.59 -2.51 8.83
CA ILE A 449 -21.73 -1.16 9.40
C ILE A 449 -20.58 -0.97 10.38
N ASP A 450 -19.74 0.05 10.17
CA ASP A 450 -18.88 0.60 11.23
C ASP A 450 -19.78 1.37 12.21
N LEU A 451 -20.53 0.63 13.05
CA LEU A 451 -21.41 1.18 14.09
C LEU A 451 -20.65 1.81 15.27
N SER A 452 -19.32 1.93 15.18
CA SER A 452 -18.48 2.30 16.32
C SER A 452 -18.80 3.71 16.84
N THR A 453 -19.23 4.64 15.98
CA THR A 453 -19.59 6.01 16.38
C THR A 453 -21.01 6.10 16.97
N ILE A 454 -21.94 5.25 16.52
CA ILE A 454 -23.35 5.26 16.96
C ILE A 454 -23.53 4.56 18.32
N LEU A 455 -22.79 3.47 18.58
CA LEU A 455 -22.85 2.73 19.85
C LEU A 455 -22.24 3.49 21.03
N LEU A 456 -21.13 4.21 20.82
CA LEU A 456 -20.42 4.92 21.90
C LEU A 456 -21.17 6.18 22.38
N GLN A 457 -21.88 6.87 21.49
CA GLN A 457 -22.68 8.04 21.88
C GLN A 457 -24.03 7.65 22.54
N ASN A 458 -24.62 6.52 22.13
CA ASN A 458 -25.85 6.01 22.76
C ASN A 458 -25.61 5.44 24.17
N MET A 459 -24.49 4.73 24.40
CA MET A 459 -24.12 4.22 25.73
C MET A 459 -23.77 5.35 26.72
N SER A 460 -23.14 6.43 26.26
CA SER A 460 -22.76 7.57 27.13
C SER A 460 -23.94 8.48 27.51
N LYS A 461 -24.90 8.70 26.60
CA LYS A 461 -26.17 9.39 26.91
C LYS A 461 -27.11 8.56 27.79
N GLN A 462 -27.19 7.25 27.57
CA GLN A 462 -27.93 6.34 28.47
C GLN A 462 -27.32 6.33 29.87
N ARG A 463 -25.98 6.32 30.02
CA ARG A 463 -25.32 6.38 31.34
C ARG A 463 -25.57 7.70 32.07
N LYS A 464 -25.62 8.83 31.35
CA LYS A 464 -25.97 10.14 31.94
C LYS A 464 -27.46 10.24 32.31
N GLN A 465 -28.39 9.82 31.45
CA GLN A 465 -29.83 9.83 31.74
C GLN A 465 -30.23 8.81 32.82
N ILE A 466 -29.57 7.64 32.87
CA ILE A 466 -29.74 6.66 33.95
C ILE A 466 -29.17 7.22 35.25
N ASN A 467 -28.00 7.88 35.27
CA ASN A 467 -27.49 8.52 36.49
C ASN A 467 -28.33 9.72 36.96
N THR A 468 -28.97 10.46 36.04
CA THR A 468 -29.91 11.54 36.44
C THR A 468 -31.24 10.98 36.95
N ARG A 469 -31.75 9.90 36.33
CA ARG A 469 -32.97 9.20 36.77
C ARG A 469 -32.77 8.38 38.03
N VAL A 470 -31.60 7.81 38.27
CA VAL A 470 -31.22 7.14 39.53
C VAL A 470 -31.10 8.19 40.63
N ASN A 471 -30.45 9.35 40.41
CA ASN A 471 -30.41 10.43 41.41
C ASN A 471 -31.79 11.08 41.68
N GLN A 472 -32.71 11.07 40.71
CA GLN A 472 -34.11 11.50 40.91
C GLN A 472 -34.97 10.41 41.59
N MET A 473 -34.69 9.12 41.33
CA MET A 473 -35.33 7.99 42.04
C MET A 473 -34.88 7.89 43.51
N THR A 474 -33.62 8.18 43.85
CA THR A 474 -33.18 8.21 45.26
C THR A 474 -33.86 9.36 46.05
N LYS A 475 -34.23 10.46 45.39
CA LYS A 475 -35.06 11.53 46.00
C LYS A 475 -36.54 11.16 46.12
N LEU A 476 -37.09 10.39 45.18
CA LEU A 476 -38.48 9.90 45.22
C LEU A 476 -38.69 8.77 46.24
N ILE A 477 -37.67 7.93 46.50
CA ILE A 477 -37.71 6.90 47.56
C ILE A 477 -37.62 7.53 48.97
N CYS A 478 -36.90 8.64 49.13
CA CYS A 478 -36.95 9.43 50.38
C CYS A 478 -38.32 10.13 50.60
N LEU A 479 -39.03 10.52 49.54
CA LEU A 479 -40.35 11.15 49.63
C LEU A 479 -41.51 10.15 49.78
N GLN A 480 -41.39 8.92 49.23
CA GLN A 480 -42.38 7.85 49.44
C GLN A 480 -42.41 7.34 50.90
N ASN A 481 -41.26 7.33 51.60
CA ASN A 481 -41.22 6.96 53.01
C ASN A 481 -41.81 8.05 53.94
N LEU A 482 -41.83 9.32 53.52
CA LEU A 482 -42.55 10.40 54.21
C LEU A 482 -44.07 10.33 53.96
N TYR A 483 -44.49 9.96 52.75
CA TYR A 483 -45.92 9.85 52.40
C TYR A 483 -46.60 8.62 53.04
N SER A 484 -45.90 7.48 53.17
CA SER A 484 -46.44 6.27 53.83
C SER A 484 -46.64 6.46 55.35
N ASN A 485 -45.78 7.26 56.00
CA ASN A 485 -45.92 7.58 57.43
C ASN A 485 -47.02 8.63 57.72
N CYS A 486 -47.35 9.51 56.76
CA CYS A 486 -48.50 10.42 56.88
C CYS A 486 -49.86 9.73 56.62
N LEU A 487 -49.92 8.73 55.74
CA LEU A 487 -51.17 8.00 55.45
C LEU A 487 -51.64 7.12 56.63
N LYS A 488 -50.71 6.57 57.43
CA LYS A 488 -51.05 5.87 58.69
C LYS A 488 -51.57 6.78 59.81
N PHE A 489 -51.37 8.10 59.71
CA PHE A 489 -51.95 9.07 60.63
C PHE A 489 -53.35 9.55 60.23
N SER A 490 -53.73 9.42 58.94
CA SER A 490 -55.01 9.91 58.41
C SER A 490 -56.18 8.90 58.54
N SER A 491 -55.90 7.59 58.60
CA SER A 491 -56.94 6.56 58.75
C SER A 491 -57.58 6.51 60.15
N ASN A 492 -56.93 7.08 61.16
CA ASN A 492 -57.51 7.18 62.51
C ASN A 492 -58.39 8.43 62.70
N ILE A 493 -58.26 9.47 61.85
CA ILE A 493 -59.04 10.72 61.97
C ILE A 493 -60.35 10.68 61.16
N ILE A 494 -60.39 9.93 60.05
CA ILE A 494 -61.61 9.78 59.24
C ILE A 494 -62.68 8.90 59.93
N SER A 495 -62.30 8.09 60.93
CA SER A 495 -63.27 7.40 61.80
C SER A 495 -64.00 8.34 62.78
N VAL A 496 -63.45 9.54 63.02
CA VAL A 496 -64.00 10.53 63.98
C VAL A 496 -64.90 11.57 63.28
N PHE A 497 -64.72 11.84 61.99
CA PHE A 497 -65.48 12.90 61.28
C PHE A 497 -66.77 12.46 60.57
N LYS A 498 -67.22 11.21 60.73
CA LYS A 498 -68.57 10.76 60.30
C LYS A 498 -69.74 11.36 61.11
N GLN A 499 -69.51 12.43 61.89
CA GLN A 499 -70.50 13.00 62.81
C GLN A 499 -70.93 14.45 62.52
N LEU A 500 -70.41 15.14 61.50
CA LEU A 500 -70.79 16.54 61.30
C LEU A 500 -71.12 16.84 59.83
N ASP A 501 -72.38 17.23 59.64
CA ASP A 501 -73.09 17.67 58.43
C ASP A 501 -72.55 19.04 57.92
N ILE A 502 -73.16 19.57 56.85
CA ILE A 502 -72.96 20.89 56.21
C ILE A 502 -71.97 20.80 55.02
N GLY A 503 -72.27 21.24 53.80
CA GLY A 503 -73.26 22.21 53.32
C GLY A 503 -72.54 23.19 52.37
N GLU A 504 -73.24 23.58 51.31
CA GLU A 504 -72.83 24.38 50.14
C GLU A 504 -71.79 25.51 50.30
N SER A 505 -71.03 25.72 49.20
CA SER A 505 -70.52 26.98 48.58
C SER A 505 -69.06 26.80 48.11
N CYS A 506 -68.78 26.66 46.80
CA CYS A 506 -68.40 27.76 45.88
C CYS A 506 -67.57 28.84 46.59
N GLN A 507 -66.26 28.99 46.30
CA GLN A 507 -65.67 29.28 44.98
C GLN A 507 -64.31 28.59 44.78
#